data_AF-A0A1Y2MGN2-F1
#
_entry.id   AF-A0A1Y2MGN2-F1
#
_cell.length_a   1.000
_cell.length_b   1.000
_cell.length_c   1.000
_cell.angle_alpha   90.00
_cell.angle_beta   90.00
_cell.angle_gamma   90.00
#
_symmetry.space_group_name_H-M   'P 1'
#
loop_
_entity.id
_entity.type
_entity.pdbx_description
1 polymer ?
#
loop_
_entity_poly.entity_id
_entity_poly.type
_entity_poly.pdbx_seq_one_letter_code
_entity_poly.pdbx_strand_id
1 'polypeptide(L)'
;MLAVLLLGACAVLSGARSFVAVAEYAHDAGRAVLAALGVGAVVPHESTLRRVLQQVDPSALEAALRSWVLAQLRTRAVPVGTPRREQRRVLALDGKTLRGAHVRALDAGVYLPHLVSVLDQHSGAVLGQVGVSDKGSEVTAFTTLLDEFDLAGVLVTADALHTHRGHAEYLHARGGHYLMTIKANQPRLLARVRALPWTDIGVAARERARGHGRVETRTVSAVSLHPCPDRGGEFFPHAAQAIKLVRRRRPLRPGGRWKTVTVYAITSLTGFDADPGLLARWIRGHWGIENRLHWVRDVTYDEDRSAVRTGSGPQVMAAFRNLAITALRLSGATNIAAALRHHARDTLRPLATYKIT
;
A
#
# COMPACT_ATOMS: atom_id res chain seq x y z
N MET A 1 -4.73 -5.94 28.08
CA MET A 1 -4.51 -6.11 26.63
C MET A 1 -4.42 -4.78 25.90
N LEU A 2 -5.46 -3.91 25.96
CA LEU A 2 -5.46 -2.61 25.26
C LEU A 2 -4.23 -1.73 25.56
N ALA A 3 -3.84 -1.59 26.83
CA ALA A 3 -2.65 -0.82 27.22
C ALA A 3 -1.36 -1.30 26.52
N VAL A 4 -1.20 -2.61 26.34
CA VAL A 4 -0.05 -3.22 25.64
C VAL A 4 -0.07 -2.87 24.14
N LEU A 5 -1.26 -2.87 23.52
CA LEU A 5 -1.42 -2.49 22.12
C LEU A 5 -1.08 -1.01 21.89
N LEU A 6 -1.59 -0.12 22.76
CA LEU A 6 -1.33 1.31 22.66
C LEU A 6 0.14 1.64 22.97
N LEU A 7 0.76 0.95 23.94
CA LEU A 7 2.22 1.02 24.16
C LEU A 7 2.99 0.62 22.91
N GLY A 8 2.64 -0.52 22.29
CA GLY A 8 3.25 -0.96 21.04
C GLY A 8 3.12 0.07 19.92
N ALA A 9 1.94 0.63 19.72
CA ALA A 9 1.69 1.66 18.72
C ALA A 9 2.50 2.94 18.97
N CYS A 10 2.59 3.41 20.22
CA CYS A 10 3.35 4.60 20.59
C CYS A 10 4.87 4.39 20.49
N ALA A 11 5.35 3.23 20.93
CA ALA A 11 6.76 2.86 20.81
C ALA A 11 7.20 2.79 19.35
N VAL A 12 6.40 2.15 18.48
CA VAL A 12 6.71 2.05 17.04
C VAL A 12 6.63 3.42 16.35
N LEU A 13 5.70 4.29 16.74
CA LEU A 13 5.67 5.70 16.28
C LEU A 13 6.90 6.50 16.74
N SER A 14 7.55 6.06 17.82
CA SER A 14 8.81 6.60 18.32
C SER A 14 10.04 5.87 17.78
N GLY A 15 9.86 4.92 16.85
CA GLY A 15 10.95 4.23 16.16
C GLY A 15 11.34 2.87 16.74
N ALA A 16 10.60 2.31 17.70
CA ALA A 16 10.84 0.95 18.18
C ALA A 16 10.65 -0.08 17.04
N ARG A 17 11.61 -1.01 16.91
CA ARG A 17 11.64 -2.00 15.80
C ARG A 17 11.46 -3.45 16.26
N SER A 18 11.51 -3.70 17.57
CA SER A 18 11.47 -5.02 18.20
C SER A 18 10.66 -4.97 19.50
N PHE A 19 10.26 -6.12 20.03
CA PHE A 19 9.59 -6.17 21.34
C PHE A 19 10.47 -5.70 22.50
N VAL A 20 11.78 -5.88 22.39
CA VAL A 20 12.75 -5.32 23.35
C VAL A 20 12.69 -3.80 23.33
N ALA A 21 12.74 -3.17 22.15
CA ALA A 21 12.64 -1.71 22.03
C ALA A 21 11.26 -1.17 22.47
N VAL A 22 10.19 -1.95 22.29
CA VAL A 22 8.87 -1.60 22.83
C VAL A 22 8.88 -1.63 24.36
N ALA A 23 9.56 -2.61 24.96
CA ALA A 23 9.71 -2.69 26.41
C ALA A 23 10.56 -1.53 26.96
N GLU A 24 11.70 -1.23 26.33
CA GLU A 24 12.55 -0.08 26.68
C GLU A 24 11.74 1.22 26.66
N TYR A 25 11.01 1.49 25.57
CA TYR A 25 10.10 2.63 25.49
C TYR A 25 9.08 2.65 26.64
N ALA A 26 8.49 1.50 26.99
CA ALA A 26 7.49 1.43 28.06
C ALA A 26 8.10 1.79 29.43
N HIS A 27 9.35 1.42 29.69
CA HIS A 27 10.03 1.76 30.94
C HIS A 27 10.47 3.24 30.98
N ASP A 28 10.74 3.83 29.82
CA ASP A 28 11.15 5.24 29.67
C ASP A 28 9.96 6.21 29.48
N ALA A 29 8.74 5.69 29.25
CA ALA A 29 7.57 6.48 28.88
C ALA A 29 7.18 7.55 29.93
N GLY A 30 7.50 7.31 31.20
CA GLY A 30 7.12 8.16 32.33
C GLY A 30 5.67 7.94 32.78
N ARG A 31 5.37 8.32 34.03
CA ARG A 31 4.08 8.01 34.69
C ARG A 31 2.87 8.60 33.96
N ALA A 32 2.97 9.81 33.43
CA ALA A 32 1.86 10.48 32.74
C ALA A 32 1.45 9.72 31.48
N VAL A 33 2.42 9.27 30.67
CA VAL A 33 2.15 8.49 29.46
C VAL A 33 1.59 7.13 29.82
N LEU A 34 2.18 6.45 30.80
CA LEU A 34 1.69 5.15 31.26
C LEU A 34 0.24 5.22 31.75
N ALA A 35 -0.11 6.25 32.53
CA ALA A 35 -1.46 6.49 32.99
C ALA A 35 -2.44 6.74 31.83
N ALA A 36 -2.08 7.60 30.88
CA ALA A 36 -2.90 7.87 29.69
C ALA A 36 -3.12 6.63 28.81
N LEU A 37 -2.14 5.71 28.79
CA LEU A 37 -2.25 4.43 28.09
C LEU A 37 -3.00 3.35 28.90
N GLY A 38 -3.45 3.66 30.11
CA GLY A 38 -4.13 2.71 31.00
C GLY A 38 -3.21 1.61 31.54
N VAL A 39 -1.90 1.86 31.62
CA VAL A 39 -0.95 0.97 32.28
C VAL A 39 -1.11 1.13 33.79
N GLY A 40 -1.31 0.02 34.49
CA GLY A 40 -1.44 0.00 35.95
C GLY A 40 -0.13 0.33 36.67
N ALA A 41 -0.08 0.04 37.97
CA ALA A 41 1.07 0.38 38.83
C ALA A 41 2.40 -0.24 38.38
N VAL A 42 2.37 -1.33 37.61
CA VAL A 42 3.56 -2.07 37.16
C VAL A 42 3.67 -1.99 35.65
N VAL A 43 4.80 -1.48 35.16
CA VAL A 43 5.14 -1.50 33.73
C VAL A 43 5.32 -2.94 33.26
N PRO A 44 4.68 -3.36 32.15
CA PRO A 44 4.82 -4.72 31.66
C PRO A 44 6.25 -5.03 31.24
N HIS A 45 6.79 -6.14 31.76
CA HIS A 45 8.07 -6.68 31.29
C HIS A 45 7.99 -7.09 29.81
N GLU A 46 9.15 -7.12 29.13
CA GLU A 46 9.28 -7.51 27.73
C GLU A 46 8.57 -8.84 27.40
N SER A 47 8.74 -9.85 28.25
CA SER A 47 8.12 -11.17 28.07
C SER A 47 6.59 -11.13 28.13
N THR A 48 6.01 -10.18 28.86
CA THR A 48 4.55 -9.97 28.90
C THR A 48 4.08 -9.27 27.63
N LEU A 49 4.77 -8.21 27.21
CA LEU A 49 4.48 -7.51 25.95
C LEU A 49 4.55 -8.47 24.77
N ARG A 50 5.63 -9.24 24.67
CA ARG A 50 5.84 -10.27 23.64
C ARG A 50 4.71 -11.30 23.61
N ARG A 51 4.38 -11.92 24.74
CA ARG A 51 3.34 -12.96 24.80
C ARG A 51 1.98 -12.43 24.34
N VAL A 52 1.60 -11.25 24.81
CA VAL A 52 0.33 -10.61 24.41
C VAL A 52 0.35 -10.31 22.91
N LEU A 53 1.36 -9.60 22.40
CA LEU A 53 1.42 -9.19 21.00
C LEU A 53 1.53 -10.37 20.02
N GLN A 54 2.03 -11.53 20.44
CA GLN A 54 2.09 -12.74 19.63
C GLN A 54 0.78 -13.55 19.60
N GLN A 55 -0.18 -13.23 20.47
CA GLN A 55 -1.47 -13.92 20.59
C GLN A 55 -2.66 -13.04 20.20
N VAL A 56 -2.42 -11.76 19.89
CA VAL A 56 -3.46 -10.84 19.38
C VAL A 56 -3.98 -11.38 18.06
N ASP A 57 -5.31 -11.41 17.92
CA ASP A 57 -5.98 -11.65 16.64
C ASP A 57 -5.61 -10.52 15.66
N PRO A 58 -4.85 -10.81 14.58
CA PRO A 58 -4.45 -9.80 13.62
C PRO A 58 -5.64 -9.13 12.93
N SER A 59 -6.71 -9.88 12.65
CA SER A 59 -7.87 -9.36 11.92
C SER A 59 -8.62 -8.34 12.76
N ALA A 60 -8.81 -8.62 14.06
CA ALA A 60 -9.41 -7.69 15.00
C ALA A 60 -8.56 -6.42 15.18
N LEU A 61 -7.23 -6.56 15.24
CA LEU A 61 -6.31 -5.42 15.30
C LEU A 61 -6.41 -4.55 14.04
N GLU A 62 -6.32 -5.15 12.85
CA GLU A 62 -6.43 -4.43 11.58
C GLU A 62 -7.78 -3.71 11.43
N ALA A 63 -8.88 -4.33 11.86
CA ALA A 63 -10.20 -3.69 11.87
C ALA A 63 -10.24 -2.45 12.78
N ALA A 64 -9.66 -2.53 13.99
CA ALA A 64 -9.58 -1.40 14.91
C ALA A 64 -8.71 -0.26 14.34
N LEU A 65 -7.55 -0.59 13.78
CA LEU A 65 -6.65 0.39 13.17
C LEU A 65 -7.29 1.04 11.93
N ARG A 66 -7.93 0.25 11.07
CA ARG A 66 -8.67 0.74 9.90
C ARG A 66 -9.76 1.72 10.31
N SER A 67 -10.54 1.40 11.35
CA SER A 67 -11.58 2.30 11.87
C SER A 67 -11.00 3.66 12.25
N TRP A 68 -9.87 3.68 12.98
CA TRP A 68 -9.17 4.91 13.32
C TRP A 68 -8.69 5.67 12.07
N VAL A 69 -8.05 5.00 11.11
CA VAL A 69 -7.56 5.62 9.86
C VAL A 69 -8.70 6.23 9.06
N LEU A 70 -9.81 5.50 8.88
CA LEU A 70 -10.97 6.00 8.14
C LEU A 70 -11.61 7.21 8.84
N ALA A 71 -11.65 7.23 10.18
CA ALA A 71 -12.09 8.40 10.93
C ALA A 71 -11.19 9.63 10.69
N GLN A 72 -9.86 9.44 10.59
CA GLN A 72 -8.96 10.54 10.25
C GLN A 72 -9.10 11.02 8.80
N LEU A 73 -9.48 10.14 7.86
CA LEU A 73 -9.66 10.51 6.46
C LEU A 73 -10.98 11.27 6.22
N ARG A 74 -12.05 10.97 6.97
CA ARG A 74 -13.34 11.67 6.87
C ARG A 74 -13.25 13.16 7.16
N THR A 75 -12.28 13.59 7.95
CA THR A 75 -12.10 15.01 8.32
C THR A 75 -11.36 15.80 7.24
N ARG A 76 -10.90 15.16 6.16
CA ARG A 76 -10.16 15.82 5.08
C ARG A 76 -11.10 16.24 3.96
N ALA A 77 -11.12 17.55 3.71
CA ALA A 77 -11.86 18.11 2.60
C ALA A 77 -11.17 17.80 1.26
N VAL A 78 -11.97 17.48 0.25
CA VAL A 78 -11.51 17.52 -1.14
C VAL A 78 -11.35 19.00 -1.53
N PRO A 79 -10.21 19.41 -2.10
CA PRO A 79 -10.02 20.80 -2.51
C PRO A 79 -11.15 21.28 -3.44
N VAL A 80 -11.67 22.48 -3.18
CA VAL A 80 -12.72 23.10 -4.01
C VAL A 80 -12.24 23.19 -5.46
N GLY A 81 -13.11 22.84 -6.40
CA GLY A 81 -12.80 22.84 -7.83
C GLY A 81 -12.09 21.59 -8.35
N THR A 82 -11.80 20.59 -7.50
CA THR A 82 -11.29 19.30 -7.98
C THR A 82 -12.30 18.65 -8.94
N PRO A 83 -11.94 18.31 -10.19
CA PRO A 83 -12.89 17.71 -11.13
C PRO A 83 -13.45 16.39 -10.59
N ARG A 84 -14.74 16.12 -10.78
CA ARG A 84 -15.43 14.92 -10.25
C ARG A 84 -14.68 13.61 -10.55
N ARG A 85 -14.13 13.47 -11.77
CA ARG A 85 -13.36 12.28 -12.17
C ARG A 85 -12.08 12.08 -11.35
N GLU A 86 -11.50 13.15 -10.82
CA GLU A 86 -10.29 13.14 -9.99
C GLU A 86 -10.58 12.96 -8.50
N GLN A 87 -11.85 13.12 -8.08
CA GLN A 87 -12.29 12.87 -6.70
C GLN A 87 -12.47 11.37 -6.39
N ARG A 88 -12.39 10.51 -7.42
CA ARG A 88 -12.53 9.07 -7.26
C ARG A 88 -11.48 8.54 -6.27
N ARG A 89 -11.93 7.72 -5.31
CA ARG A 89 -11.02 7.03 -4.41
C ARG A 89 -10.19 6.00 -5.18
N VAL A 90 -8.88 6.06 -5.02
CA VAL A 90 -7.94 5.15 -5.68
C VAL A 90 -7.13 4.39 -4.66
N LEU A 91 -7.29 3.08 -4.65
CA LEU A 91 -6.62 2.15 -3.76
C LEU A 91 -5.52 1.41 -4.51
N ALA A 92 -4.32 1.35 -3.96
CA ALA A 92 -3.22 0.53 -4.45
C ALA A 92 -3.12 -0.73 -3.60
N LEU A 93 -3.12 -1.89 -4.24
CA LEU A 93 -2.93 -3.19 -3.60
C LEU A 93 -1.63 -3.82 -4.07
N ASP A 94 -0.84 -4.30 -3.11
CA ASP A 94 0.43 -4.95 -3.37
C ASP A 94 0.83 -5.84 -2.19
N GLY A 95 1.58 -6.89 -2.50
CA GLY A 95 2.09 -7.88 -1.56
C GLY A 95 3.52 -7.59 -1.10
N LYS A 96 3.82 -7.85 0.18
CA LYS A 96 5.18 -7.82 0.73
C LYS A 96 5.48 -9.04 1.59
N THR A 97 6.58 -9.70 1.28
CA THR A 97 7.17 -10.74 2.13
C THR A 97 7.99 -10.13 3.27
N LEU A 98 7.78 -10.59 4.50
CA LEU A 98 8.57 -10.25 5.68
C LEU A 98 9.82 -11.13 5.74
N ARG A 99 10.91 -10.68 5.11
CA ARG A 99 12.07 -11.55 4.83
C ARG A 99 12.83 -12.03 6.08
N GLY A 100 12.86 -11.24 7.15
CA GLY A 100 13.56 -11.61 8.40
C GLY A 100 12.74 -12.49 9.34
N ALA A 101 11.43 -12.56 9.15
CA ALA A 101 10.50 -13.23 10.05
C ALA A 101 10.39 -14.73 9.72
N HIS A 102 11.50 -15.47 9.75
CA HIS A 102 11.53 -16.91 9.49
C HIS A 102 10.63 -17.70 10.45
N VAL A 103 9.34 -17.84 10.14
CA VAL A 103 8.33 -18.49 10.98
C VAL A 103 8.47 -19.99 10.82
N ARG A 104 8.44 -20.72 11.95
CA ARG A 104 8.39 -22.18 11.95
C ARG A 104 6.94 -22.62 12.05
N ALA A 105 6.43 -23.26 11.00
CA ALA A 105 5.19 -24.02 11.06
C ALA A 105 5.47 -25.41 11.65
N LEU A 106 4.52 -25.94 12.41
CA LEU A 106 4.61 -27.29 12.98
C LEU A 106 4.79 -28.36 11.88
N ASP A 107 4.13 -28.16 10.72
CA ASP A 107 4.05 -29.19 9.67
C ASP A 107 4.70 -28.79 8.32
N ALA A 108 5.10 -27.53 8.15
CA ALA A 108 5.58 -26.99 6.85
C ALA A 108 7.01 -26.44 6.86
N GLY A 109 7.77 -26.68 7.95
CA GLY A 109 9.13 -26.16 8.08
C GLY A 109 9.18 -24.65 8.29
N VAL A 110 10.19 -23.99 7.73
CA VAL A 110 10.36 -22.53 7.84
C VAL A 110 9.71 -21.85 6.63
N TYR A 111 8.78 -20.93 6.86
CA TYR A 111 8.21 -20.08 5.82
C TYR A 111 8.39 -18.59 6.14
N LEU A 112 8.20 -17.76 5.12
CA LEU A 112 8.25 -16.31 5.24
C LEU A 112 6.83 -15.75 5.13
N PRO A 113 6.32 -15.04 6.16
CA PRO A 113 5.02 -14.40 6.09
C PRO A 113 4.93 -13.44 4.90
N HIS A 114 3.85 -13.50 4.16
CA HIS A 114 3.55 -12.58 3.08
C HIS A 114 2.26 -11.83 3.39
N LEU A 115 2.29 -10.51 3.29
CA LEU A 115 1.15 -9.64 3.63
C LEU A 115 0.73 -8.85 2.40
N VAL A 116 -0.56 -8.83 2.10
CA VAL A 116 -1.15 -7.95 1.08
C VAL A 116 -1.68 -6.71 1.78
N SER A 117 -1.27 -5.52 1.34
CA SER A 117 -1.67 -4.25 1.93
C SER A 117 -2.51 -3.42 0.96
N VAL A 118 -3.40 -2.60 1.49
CA VAL A 118 -4.16 -1.60 0.71
C VAL A 118 -3.77 -0.18 1.14
N LEU A 119 -3.32 0.61 0.17
CA LEU A 119 -2.90 2.00 0.35
C LEU A 119 -3.85 2.93 -0.40
N ASP A 120 -4.36 3.96 0.27
CA ASP A 120 -5.05 5.07 -0.38
C ASP A 120 -4.01 5.96 -1.09
N GLN A 121 -4.05 6.04 -2.43
CA GLN A 121 -3.02 6.72 -3.20
C GLN A 121 -2.94 8.23 -2.92
N HIS A 122 -4.09 8.84 -2.61
CA HIS A 122 -4.19 10.28 -2.39
C HIS A 122 -3.56 10.68 -1.05
N SER A 123 -4.02 10.07 0.04
CA SER A 123 -3.54 10.38 1.38
C SER A 123 -2.20 9.71 1.72
N GLY A 124 -1.86 8.62 1.04
CA GLY A 124 -0.74 7.75 1.41
C GLY A 124 -0.99 6.97 2.71
N ALA A 125 -2.23 6.90 3.18
CA ALA A 125 -2.64 6.12 4.34
C ALA A 125 -2.77 4.64 3.97
N VAL A 126 -2.32 3.76 4.86
CA VAL A 126 -2.55 2.32 4.76
C VAL A 126 -3.88 2.03 5.43
N LEU A 127 -4.81 1.42 4.71
CA LEU A 127 -6.17 1.18 5.22
C LEU A 127 -6.34 -0.22 5.82
N GLY A 128 -5.40 -1.12 5.57
CA GLY A 128 -5.38 -2.46 6.13
C GLY A 128 -4.36 -3.34 5.42
N GLN A 129 -4.11 -4.49 6.02
CA GLN A 129 -3.36 -5.59 5.41
C GLN A 129 -3.92 -6.93 5.88
N VAL A 130 -3.68 -7.98 5.10
CA VAL A 130 -4.02 -9.35 5.47
C VAL A 130 -2.84 -10.28 5.16
N GLY A 131 -2.65 -11.30 5.99
CA GLY A 131 -1.66 -12.34 5.73
C GLY A 131 -2.14 -13.33 4.68
N VAL A 132 -1.24 -13.73 3.77
CA VAL A 132 -1.44 -14.90 2.93
C VAL A 132 -1.21 -16.13 3.80
N SER A 133 -2.24 -16.94 3.98
CA SER A 133 -2.14 -18.17 4.78
C SER A 133 -1.26 -19.21 4.11
N ASP A 134 -0.75 -20.18 4.87
CA ASP A 134 0.18 -21.22 4.40
C ASP A 134 -0.37 -22.09 3.24
N LYS A 135 -1.70 -22.15 3.08
CA LYS A 135 -2.40 -22.82 1.97
C LYS A 135 -3.09 -21.84 1.01
N GLY A 136 -2.99 -20.54 1.28
CA GLY A 136 -3.65 -19.48 0.54
C GLY A 136 -2.79 -18.97 -0.61
N SER A 137 -3.43 -18.23 -1.52
CA SER A 137 -2.74 -17.51 -2.58
C SER A 137 -2.91 -16.01 -2.38
N GLU A 138 -2.00 -15.23 -2.94
CA GLU A 138 -2.12 -13.76 -2.97
C GLU A 138 -3.43 -13.30 -3.64
N VAL A 139 -3.97 -14.12 -4.54
CA VAL A 139 -5.28 -13.95 -5.18
C VAL A 139 -6.41 -14.00 -4.15
N THR A 140 -6.39 -14.97 -3.22
CA THR A 140 -7.38 -15.06 -2.15
C THR A 140 -7.24 -13.91 -1.15
N ALA A 141 -6.01 -13.56 -0.78
CA ALA A 141 -5.75 -12.44 0.12
C ALA A 141 -6.25 -11.10 -0.45
N PHE A 142 -6.16 -10.92 -1.77
CA PHE A 142 -6.69 -9.74 -2.46
C PHE A 142 -8.20 -9.56 -2.22
N THR A 143 -9.01 -10.61 -2.41
CA THR A 143 -10.46 -10.51 -2.20
C THR A 143 -10.80 -10.41 -0.72
N THR A 144 -10.16 -11.21 0.15
CA THR A 144 -10.39 -11.14 1.60
C THR A 144 -10.16 -9.75 2.17
N LEU A 145 -9.09 -9.07 1.74
CA LEU A 145 -8.82 -7.70 2.19
C LEU A 145 -9.89 -6.73 1.66
N LEU A 146 -10.31 -6.88 0.41
CA LEU A 146 -11.27 -5.96 -0.22
C LEU A 146 -12.71 -6.17 0.26
N ASP A 147 -13.06 -7.34 0.79
CA ASP A 147 -14.39 -7.61 1.38
C ASP A 147 -14.71 -6.65 2.53
N GLU A 148 -13.69 -6.07 3.16
CA GLU A 148 -13.79 -5.13 4.27
C GLU A 148 -14.09 -3.67 3.82
N PHE A 149 -14.19 -3.42 2.52
CA PHE A 149 -14.38 -2.08 1.95
C PHE A 149 -15.64 -2.01 1.09
N ASP A 150 -16.33 -0.88 1.13
CA ASP A 150 -17.28 -0.51 0.08
C ASP A 150 -16.49 -0.12 -1.19
N LEU A 151 -16.75 -0.85 -2.27
CA LEU A 151 -16.04 -0.71 -3.54
C LEU A 151 -16.82 0.11 -4.57
N ALA A 152 -18.05 0.55 -4.26
CA ALA A 152 -18.87 1.30 -5.21
C ALA A 152 -18.12 2.55 -5.71
N GLY A 153 -17.83 2.59 -7.02
CA GLY A 153 -17.09 3.67 -7.66
C GLY A 153 -15.61 3.75 -7.29
N VAL A 154 -15.07 2.86 -6.48
CA VAL A 154 -13.64 2.84 -6.12
C VAL A 154 -12.80 2.30 -7.27
N LEU A 155 -11.65 2.91 -7.53
CA LEU A 155 -10.65 2.36 -8.44
C LEU A 155 -9.59 1.58 -7.66
N VAL A 156 -9.44 0.31 -7.97
CA VAL A 156 -8.37 -0.54 -7.47
C VAL A 156 -7.25 -0.62 -8.50
N THR A 157 -6.06 -0.18 -8.11
CA THR A 157 -4.83 -0.34 -8.88
C THR A 157 -4.04 -1.52 -8.36
N ALA A 158 -3.62 -2.39 -9.25
CA ALA A 158 -2.87 -3.58 -8.89
C ALA A 158 -1.81 -3.88 -9.94
N ASP A 159 -0.77 -4.56 -9.50
CA ASP A 159 0.34 -4.93 -10.36
C ASP A 159 -0.05 -6.12 -11.28
N ALA A 160 0.93 -6.65 -12.04
CA ALA A 160 0.66 -7.71 -12.99
C ALA A 160 0.35 -9.05 -12.34
N LEU A 161 0.81 -9.30 -11.11
CA LEU A 161 0.49 -10.52 -10.38
C LEU A 161 -1.01 -10.59 -10.08
N HIS A 162 -1.66 -9.45 -9.86
CA HIS A 162 -3.11 -9.38 -9.62
C HIS A 162 -3.97 -9.22 -10.88
N THR A 163 -3.38 -9.23 -12.08
CA THR A 163 -4.12 -9.12 -13.35
C THR A 163 -4.81 -10.45 -13.69
N HIS A 164 -5.80 -10.82 -12.88
CA HIS A 164 -6.60 -12.04 -13.01
C HIS A 164 -8.02 -11.71 -13.44
N ARG A 165 -8.59 -12.55 -14.31
CA ARG A 165 -9.99 -12.39 -14.76
C ARG A 165 -10.97 -12.40 -13.58
N GLY A 166 -10.80 -13.31 -12.62
CA GLY A 166 -11.64 -13.38 -11.42
C GLY A 166 -11.58 -12.13 -10.54
N HIS A 167 -10.44 -11.44 -10.44
CA HIS A 167 -10.38 -10.15 -9.73
C HIS A 167 -11.15 -9.06 -10.46
N ALA A 168 -11.11 -9.03 -11.79
CA ALA A 168 -11.83 -8.06 -12.58
C ALA A 168 -13.35 -8.25 -12.46
N GLU A 169 -13.82 -9.49 -12.52
CA GLU A 169 -15.23 -9.86 -12.28
C GLU A 169 -15.66 -9.50 -10.85
N TYR A 170 -14.86 -9.89 -9.84
CA TYR A 170 -15.12 -9.57 -8.44
C TYR A 170 -15.25 -8.06 -8.18
N LEU A 171 -14.31 -7.26 -8.70
CA LEU A 171 -14.35 -5.81 -8.54
C LEU A 171 -15.58 -5.21 -9.22
N HIS A 172 -15.86 -5.63 -10.45
CA HIS A 172 -17.00 -5.12 -11.21
C HIS A 172 -18.34 -5.48 -10.54
N ALA A 173 -18.51 -6.72 -10.09
CA ALA A 173 -19.71 -7.19 -9.41
C ALA A 173 -20.03 -6.39 -8.13
N ARG A 174 -19.01 -5.77 -7.51
CA ARG A 174 -19.14 -4.92 -6.32
C ARG A 174 -19.17 -3.42 -6.64
N GLY A 175 -19.40 -3.06 -7.91
CA GLY A 175 -19.44 -1.67 -8.38
C GLY A 175 -18.08 -0.97 -8.40
N GLY A 176 -16.99 -1.71 -8.20
CA GLY A 176 -15.62 -1.23 -8.27
C GLY A 176 -15.06 -1.27 -9.68
N HIS A 177 -13.95 -0.55 -9.86
CA HIS A 177 -13.19 -0.52 -11.09
C HIS A 177 -11.76 -0.98 -10.85
N TYR A 178 -11.09 -1.40 -11.92
CA TYR A 178 -9.70 -1.78 -11.85
C TYR A 178 -8.83 -0.99 -12.82
N LEU A 179 -7.55 -0.88 -12.49
CA LEU A 179 -6.48 -0.48 -13.39
C LEU A 179 -5.26 -1.37 -13.10
N MET A 180 -5.03 -2.33 -13.99
CA MET A 180 -4.08 -3.41 -13.77
C MET A 180 -2.97 -3.38 -14.81
N THR A 181 -1.71 -3.54 -14.38
CA THR A 181 -0.57 -3.55 -15.31
C THR A 181 -0.37 -4.92 -15.94
N ILE A 182 -0.08 -4.99 -17.23
CA ILE A 182 0.07 -6.26 -17.95
C ILE A 182 1.57 -6.53 -18.18
N LYS A 183 2.05 -7.70 -17.73
CA LYS A 183 3.43 -8.19 -17.92
C LYS A 183 3.44 -9.58 -18.57
N ALA A 184 4.63 -10.18 -18.65
CA ALA A 184 4.86 -11.46 -19.33
C ALA A 184 4.17 -12.66 -18.66
N ASN A 185 3.74 -12.54 -17.40
CA ASN A 185 2.92 -13.54 -16.73
C ASN A 185 1.50 -13.66 -17.31
N GLN A 186 1.08 -12.73 -18.17
CA GLN A 186 -0.19 -12.75 -18.92
C GLN A 186 0.09 -12.75 -20.43
N PRO A 187 0.71 -13.80 -21.00
CA PRO A 187 1.30 -13.76 -22.33
C PRO A 187 0.28 -13.51 -23.46
N ARG A 188 -0.92 -14.13 -23.36
CA ARG A 188 -1.99 -13.94 -24.36
C ARG A 188 -2.54 -12.52 -24.34
N LEU A 189 -2.86 -11.99 -23.15
CA LEU A 189 -3.35 -10.62 -22.99
C LEU A 189 -2.28 -9.61 -23.42
N LEU A 190 -1.02 -9.83 -23.05
CA LEU A 190 0.10 -8.98 -23.46
C LEU A 190 0.28 -8.96 -24.98
N ALA A 191 0.18 -10.11 -25.65
CA ALA A 191 0.24 -10.20 -27.10
C ALA A 191 -0.90 -9.40 -27.76
N ARG A 192 -2.14 -9.57 -27.29
CA ARG A 192 -3.31 -8.81 -27.78
C ARG A 192 -3.12 -7.30 -27.61
N VAL A 193 -2.72 -6.83 -26.43
CA VAL A 193 -2.52 -5.39 -26.18
C VAL A 193 -1.38 -4.83 -27.03
N ARG A 194 -0.31 -5.60 -27.25
CA ARG A 194 0.80 -5.16 -28.13
C ARG A 194 0.39 -5.04 -29.59
N ALA A 195 -0.56 -5.84 -30.05
CA ALA A 195 -1.05 -5.84 -31.43
C ALA A 195 -1.99 -4.66 -31.75
N LEU A 196 -2.46 -3.90 -30.75
CA LEU A 196 -3.24 -2.70 -30.97
C LEU A 196 -2.45 -1.65 -31.78
N PRO A 197 -3.11 -0.84 -32.63
CA PRO A 197 -2.46 0.09 -33.56
C PRO A 197 -1.93 1.35 -32.85
N TRP A 198 -0.97 1.17 -31.93
CA TRP A 198 -0.46 2.25 -31.07
C TRP A 198 0.17 3.41 -31.83
N THR A 199 0.66 3.16 -33.05
CA THR A 199 1.20 4.20 -33.92
C THR A 199 0.07 5.13 -34.38
N ASP A 200 -1.05 4.58 -34.82
CA ASP A 200 -2.21 5.32 -35.34
C ASP A 200 -2.98 6.02 -34.20
N ILE A 201 -3.05 5.38 -33.03
CA ILE A 201 -3.63 5.97 -31.82
C ILE A 201 -2.84 7.22 -31.38
N GLY A 202 -1.52 7.22 -31.60
CA GLY A 202 -0.65 8.35 -31.24
C GLY A 202 -0.49 8.55 -29.73
N VAL A 203 0.17 9.64 -29.34
CA VAL A 203 0.40 10.02 -27.94
C VAL A 203 -0.69 10.99 -27.49
N ALA A 204 -1.45 10.62 -26.47
CA ALA A 204 -2.52 11.45 -25.93
C ALA A 204 -2.03 12.46 -24.89
N ALA A 205 -1.04 12.11 -24.06
CA ALA A 205 -0.42 13.04 -23.13
C ALA A 205 1.06 12.79 -22.93
N ARG A 206 1.81 13.85 -22.61
CA ARG A 206 3.25 13.83 -22.40
C ARG A 206 3.65 14.65 -21.18
N GLU A 207 4.41 14.03 -20.29
CA GLU A 207 5.02 14.68 -19.12
C GLU A 207 6.54 14.61 -19.25
N ARG A 208 7.23 15.72 -18.98
CA ARG A 208 8.70 15.77 -18.91
C ARG A 208 9.11 16.31 -17.55
N ALA A 209 10.02 15.60 -16.88
CA ALA A 209 10.57 15.98 -15.59
C ALA A 209 12.11 15.92 -15.61
N ARG A 210 12.73 16.79 -14.84
CA ARG A 210 14.18 16.79 -14.57
C ARG A 210 14.38 16.85 -13.07
N GLY A 211 15.14 15.92 -12.51
CA GLY A 211 15.37 15.84 -11.07
C GLY A 211 16.20 14.61 -10.70
N HIS A 212 16.78 14.59 -9.49
CA HIS A 212 17.61 13.49 -8.99
C HIS A 212 18.68 13.00 -9.99
N GLY A 213 19.36 13.95 -10.64
CA GLY A 213 20.42 13.64 -11.61
C GLY A 213 19.93 12.98 -12.91
N ARG A 214 18.63 13.01 -13.23
CA ARG A 214 18.07 12.42 -14.47
C ARG A 214 17.03 13.32 -15.15
N VAL A 215 16.89 13.13 -16.46
CA VAL A 215 15.74 13.60 -17.25
C VAL A 215 14.84 12.40 -17.50
N GLU A 216 13.54 12.60 -17.35
CA GLU A 216 12.53 11.58 -17.58
C GLU A 216 11.41 12.15 -18.44
N THR A 217 10.93 11.37 -19.40
CA THR A 217 9.78 11.70 -20.25
C THR A 217 8.83 10.52 -20.20
N ARG A 218 7.56 10.78 -19.90
CA ARG A 218 6.48 9.81 -19.95
C ARG A 218 5.51 10.22 -21.03
N THR A 219 5.14 9.29 -21.89
CA THR A 219 4.06 9.46 -22.85
C THR A 219 3.04 8.38 -22.61
N VAL A 220 1.76 8.74 -22.69
CA VAL A 220 0.65 7.81 -22.54
C VAL A 220 -0.23 7.85 -23.78
N SER A 221 -0.64 6.66 -24.20
CA SER A 221 -1.65 6.42 -25.22
C SER A 221 -2.74 5.56 -24.58
N ALA A 222 -4.00 5.81 -24.91
CA ALA A 222 -5.10 4.94 -24.52
C ALA A 222 -6.06 4.76 -25.69
N VAL A 223 -6.73 3.62 -25.74
CA VAL A 223 -7.71 3.29 -26.78
C VAL A 223 -8.91 2.61 -26.16
N SER A 224 -10.10 2.92 -26.67
CA SER A 224 -11.34 2.22 -26.30
C SER A 224 -11.25 0.75 -26.73
N LEU A 225 -11.72 -0.14 -25.87
CA LEU A 225 -11.83 -1.57 -26.15
C LEU A 225 -13.26 -2.00 -26.48
N HIS A 226 -14.22 -1.06 -26.55
CA HIS A 226 -15.60 -1.35 -26.91
C HIS A 226 -16.03 -0.62 -28.21
N PRO A 227 -16.52 -1.36 -29.24
CA PRO A 227 -16.48 -2.81 -29.35
C PRO A 227 -15.03 -3.33 -29.42
N CYS A 228 -14.83 -4.62 -29.17
CA CYS A 228 -13.49 -5.20 -29.10
C CYS A 228 -12.70 -5.02 -30.40
N PRO A 229 -11.53 -4.36 -30.38
CA PRO A 229 -10.85 -3.95 -31.61
C PRO A 229 -10.41 -5.11 -32.51
N ASP A 230 -10.09 -6.26 -31.93
CA ASP A 230 -9.62 -7.44 -32.67
C ASP A 230 -10.74 -8.42 -33.05
N ARG A 231 -12.01 -8.03 -32.83
CA ARG A 231 -13.21 -8.85 -33.06
C ARG A 231 -13.25 -10.17 -32.26
N GLY A 232 -12.33 -10.39 -31.33
CA GLY A 232 -12.20 -11.62 -30.55
C GLY A 232 -13.16 -11.73 -29.37
N GLY A 233 -14.38 -11.22 -29.49
CA GLY A 233 -15.34 -11.14 -28.38
C GLY A 233 -14.87 -10.17 -27.30
N GLU A 234 -14.84 -10.59 -26.04
CA GLU A 234 -14.35 -9.74 -24.94
C GLU A 234 -12.82 -9.63 -24.92
N PHE A 235 -12.27 -8.43 -24.73
CA PHE A 235 -10.82 -8.23 -24.62
C PHE A 235 -10.27 -8.76 -23.28
N PHE A 236 -10.92 -8.39 -22.19
CA PHE A 236 -10.70 -8.79 -20.78
C PHE A 236 -11.95 -8.40 -19.97
N PRO A 237 -12.30 -9.06 -18.84
CA PRO A 237 -13.58 -8.84 -18.16
C PRO A 237 -13.89 -7.38 -17.89
N HIS A 238 -14.96 -6.87 -18.51
CA HIS A 238 -15.42 -5.47 -18.35
C HIS A 238 -14.41 -4.39 -18.77
N ALA A 239 -13.38 -4.74 -19.56
CA ALA A 239 -12.36 -3.80 -19.97
C ALA A 239 -12.89 -2.78 -20.97
N ALA A 240 -12.73 -1.50 -20.62
CA ALA A 240 -13.18 -0.38 -21.43
C ALA A 240 -12.02 0.33 -22.14
N GLN A 241 -10.81 0.35 -21.57
CA GLN A 241 -9.63 0.96 -22.20
C GLN A 241 -8.37 0.11 -22.03
N ALA A 242 -7.54 0.08 -23.08
CA ALA A 242 -6.15 -0.36 -23.00
C ALA A 242 -5.22 0.85 -22.98
N ILE A 243 -4.15 0.77 -22.18
CA ILE A 243 -3.19 1.85 -21.99
C ILE A 243 -1.78 1.38 -22.38
N LYS A 244 -1.05 2.22 -23.10
CA LYS A 244 0.40 2.12 -23.32
C LYS A 244 1.09 3.32 -22.71
N LEU A 245 1.94 3.07 -21.73
CA LEU A 245 2.79 4.08 -21.10
C LEU A 245 4.24 3.83 -21.51
N VAL A 246 4.87 4.81 -22.16
CA VAL A 246 6.28 4.76 -22.51
C VAL A 246 7.04 5.73 -21.63
N ARG A 247 8.01 5.20 -20.88
CA ARG A 247 8.90 5.96 -20.01
C ARG A 247 10.31 5.94 -20.58
N ARG A 248 10.82 7.12 -20.91
CA ARG A 248 12.21 7.34 -21.34
C ARG A 248 12.96 8.05 -20.22
N ARG A 249 14.06 7.47 -19.74
CA ARG A 249 14.92 8.09 -18.73
C ARG A 249 16.36 8.21 -19.22
N ARG A 250 17.05 9.29 -18.86
CA ARG A 250 18.47 9.49 -19.15
C ARG A 250 19.16 10.15 -17.96
N PRO A 251 20.29 9.62 -17.45
CA PRO A 251 21.13 10.33 -16.49
C PRO A 251 21.65 11.66 -17.08
N LEU A 252 21.88 12.65 -16.22
CA LEU A 252 22.44 13.96 -16.61
C LEU A 252 23.98 13.96 -16.71
N ARG A 253 24.64 12.84 -16.38
CA ARG A 253 26.09 12.71 -16.51
C ARG A 253 26.53 12.61 -17.98
N PRO A 254 27.78 13.02 -18.30
CA PRO A 254 28.36 12.82 -19.62
C PRO A 254 28.20 11.36 -20.10
N GLY A 255 27.86 11.18 -21.38
CA GLY A 255 27.63 9.84 -21.96
C GLY A 255 26.34 9.13 -21.52
N GLY A 256 25.45 9.79 -20.76
CA GLY A 256 24.16 9.22 -20.36
C GLY A 256 23.28 8.82 -21.55
N ARG A 257 22.92 7.54 -21.65
CA ARG A 257 22.04 7.02 -22.72
C ARG A 257 20.57 6.97 -22.28
N TRP A 258 19.66 7.13 -23.25
CA TRP A 258 18.23 6.94 -23.01
C TRP A 258 17.94 5.46 -22.76
N LYS A 259 17.21 5.17 -21.68
CA LYS A 259 16.58 3.87 -21.44
C LYS A 259 15.07 4.03 -21.61
N THR A 260 14.46 3.19 -22.42
CA THR A 260 13.02 3.18 -22.67
C THR A 260 12.40 1.96 -22.01
N VAL A 261 11.31 2.17 -21.29
CA VAL A 261 10.48 1.11 -20.70
C VAL A 261 9.05 1.35 -21.17
N THR A 262 8.43 0.31 -21.70
CA THR A 262 7.01 0.32 -22.07
C THR A 262 6.23 -0.50 -21.06
N VAL A 263 5.18 0.10 -20.50
CA VAL A 263 4.23 -0.54 -19.61
C VAL A 263 2.89 -0.57 -20.31
N TYR A 264 2.23 -1.71 -20.28
CA TYR A 264 0.86 -1.87 -20.73
C TYR A 264 -0.04 -1.98 -19.50
N ALA A 265 -1.25 -1.44 -19.59
CA ALA A 265 -2.27 -1.58 -18.55
C ALA A 265 -3.65 -1.69 -19.18
N ILE A 266 -4.62 -2.12 -18.39
CA ILE A 266 -6.02 -2.26 -18.77
C ILE A 266 -6.93 -1.78 -17.64
N THR A 267 -8.07 -1.20 -18.00
CA THR A 267 -9.03 -0.66 -17.02
C THR A 267 -10.47 -0.89 -17.47
N SER A 268 -11.38 -0.99 -16.49
CA SER A 268 -12.83 -0.98 -16.71
C SER A 268 -13.42 0.44 -16.79
N LEU A 269 -12.61 1.48 -16.63
CA LEU A 269 -13.07 2.88 -16.78
C LEU A 269 -13.11 3.28 -18.25
N THR A 270 -14.18 3.95 -18.68
CA THR A 270 -14.30 4.48 -20.04
C THR A 270 -13.47 5.75 -20.21
N GLY A 271 -13.32 6.22 -21.46
CA GLY A 271 -12.65 7.50 -21.74
C GLY A 271 -13.37 8.72 -21.13
N PHE A 272 -14.67 8.60 -20.86
CA PHE A 272 -15.43 9.63 -20.12
C PHE A 272 -15.09 9.63 -18.63
N ASP A 273 -14.88 8.46 -18.05
CA ASP A 273 -14.54 8.32 -16.63
C ASP A 273 -13.10 8.72 -16.34
N ALA A 274 -12.17 8.42 -17.25
CA ALA A 274 -10.76 8.66 -17.06
C ALA A 274 -10.02 8.93 -18.37
N ASP A 275 -9.50 10.15 -18.48
CA ASP A 275 -8.61 10.53 -19.58
C ASP A 275 -7.21 9.88 -19.46
N PRO A 276 -6.45 9.77 -20.55
CA PRO A 276 -5.14 9.11 -20.54
C PRO A 276 -4.14 9.74 -19.55
N GLY A 277 -4.23 11.05 -19.33
CA GLY A 277 -3.40 11.76 -18.35
C GLY A 277 -3.72 11.33 -16.93
N LEU A 278 -5.00 11.20 -16.58
CA LEU A 278 -5.47 10.71 -15.29
C LEU A 278 -5.09 9.24 -15.06
N LEU A 279 -5.28 8.38 -16.06
CA LEU A 279 -4.84 6.97 -16.01
C LEU A 279 -3.33 6.87 -15.75
N ALA A 280 -2.51 7.69 -16.43
CA ALA A 280 -1.06 7.73 -16.21
C ALA A 280 -0.70 8.19 -14.78
N ARG A 281 -1.46 9.13 -14.20
CA ARG A 281 -1.28 9.55 -12.80
C ARG A 281 -1.57 8.40 -11.83
N TRP A 282 -2.64 7.65 -12.02
CA TRP A 282 -2.97 6.51 -11.16
C TRP A 282 -2.02 5.31 -11.32
N ILE A 283 -1.56 5.00 -12.54
CA ILE A 283 -0.51 4.00 -12.77
C ILE A 283 0.78 4.41 -12.04
N ARG A 284 1.15 5.69 -12.09
CA ARG A 284 2.31 6.21 -11.36
C ARG A 284 2.07 6.20 -9.85
N GLY A 285 0.86 6.53 -9.41
CA GLY A 285 0.45 6.55 -8.01
C GLY A 285 0.44 5.16 -7.37
N HIS A 286 0.21 4.11 -8.17
CA HIS A 286 0.30 2.72 -7.71
C HIS A 286 1.70 2.40 -7.15
N TRP A 287 2.78 2.85 -7.81
CA TRP A 287 4.16 2.75 -7.27
C TRP A 287 4.35 3.46 -5.93
N GLY A 288 3.37 4.24 -5.48
CA GLY A 288 3.29 4.78 -4.14
C GLY A 288 3.30 3.69 -3.08
N ILE A 289 2.71 2.51 -3.28
CA ILE A 289 2.76 1.43 -2.28
C ILE A 289 4.19 0.92 -2.05
N GLU A 290 4.93 0.66 -3.12
CA GLU A 290 6.32 0.23 -2.99
C GLU A 290 7.22 1.31 -2.35
N ASN A 291 7.12 2.57 -2.82
CA ASN A 291 8.02 3.63 -2.34
C ASN A 291 7.61 4.23 -0.99
N ARG A 292 6.30 4.35 -0.74
CA ARG A 292 5.76 5.02 0.44
C ARG A 292 5.45 3.99 1.54
N LEU A 293 5.17 2.73 1.24
CA LEU A 293 4.93 1.74 2.28
C LEU A 293 6.11 0.80 2.44
N HIS A 294 6.36 -0.07 1.46
CA HIS A 294 7.31 -1.17 1.58
C HIS A 294 8.74 -0.67 1.84
N TRP A 295 9.23 0.27 1.03
CA TRP A 295 10.56 0.85 1.21
C TRP A 295 10.73 1.54 2.56
N VAL A 296 9.68 2.21 3.06
CA VAL A 296 9.74 2.85 4.39
C VAL A 296 9.81 1.81 5.49
N ARG A 297 9.02 0.73 5.39
CA ARG A 297 9.10 -0.41 6.33
C ARG A 297 10.50 -1.01 6.34
N ASP A 298 11.11 -1.19 5.16
CA ASP A 298 12.45 -1.78 5.07
C ASP A 298 13.55 -0.86 5.56
N VAL A 299 13.63 0.36 5.02
CA VAL A 299 14.77 1.24 5.29
C VAL A 299 14.62 1.99 6.61
N THR A 300 13.40 2.35 7.01
CA THR A 300 13.18 3.13 8.23
C THR A 300 12.95 2.24 9.45
N TYR A 301 12.27 1.11 9.29
CA TYR A 301 11.98 0.18 10.39
C TYR A 301 12.85 -1.09 10.39
N ASP A 302 13.77 -1.23 9.43
CA ASP A 302 14.65 -2.40 9.30
C ASP A 302 13.86 -3.72 9.24
N GLU A 303 12.69 -3.70 8.58
CA GLU A 303 11.73 -4.79 8.64
C GLU A 303 12.26 -6.09 8.02
N ASP A 304 13.01 -6.00 6.92
CA ASP A 304 13.63 -7.16 6.29
C ASP A 304 14.67 -7.87 7.19
N ARG A 305 15.19 -7.20 8.23
CA ARG A 305 16.09 -7.81 9.23
C ARG A 305 15.40 -8.13 10.56
N SER A 306 14.10 -7.87 10.68
CA SER A 306 13.34 -8.12 11.91
C SER A 306 13.24 -9.61 12.23
N ALA A 307 13.76 -10.02 13.38
CA ALA A 307 13.72 -11.41 13.86
C ALA A 307 12.42 -11.81 14.61
N VAL A 308 11.42 -10.93 14.66
CA VAL A 308 10.10 -11.26 15.21
C VAL A 308 9.43 -12.27 14.27
N ARG A 309 9.17 -13.50 14.76
CA ARG A 309 8.82 -14.67 13.93
C ARG A 309 7.88 -15.68 14.59
N THR A 310 7.18 -15.31 15.66
CA THR A 310 6.34 -16.23 16.45
C THR A 310 4.91 -15.70 16.52
N GLY A 311 3.93 -16.61 16.36
CA GLY A 311 2.50 -16.28 16.43
C GLY A 311 2.13 -15.16 15.45
N SER A 312 1.22 -14.28 15.88
CA SER A 312 0.82 -13.10 15.11
C SER A 312 1.86 -11.96 15.15
N GLY A 313 2.95 -12.12 15.90
CA GLY A 313 3.94 -11.06 16.14
C GLY A 313 4.46 -10.35 14.87
N PRO A 314 4.83 -11.05 13.78
CA PRO A 314 5.29 -10.41 12.55
C PRO A 314 4.22 -9.49 11.94
N GLN A 315 2.98 -9.95 11.86
CA GLN A 315 1.85 -9.20 11.30
C GLN A 315 1.45 -8.03 12.20
N VAL A 316 1.45 -8.22 13.52
CA VAL A 316 1.16 -7.16 14.50
C VAL A 316 2.21 -6.04 14.44
N MET A 317 3.50 -6.38 14.35
CA MET A 317 4.55 -5.38 14.17
C MET A 317 4.43 -4.65 12.83
N ALA A 318 4.09 -5.36 11.76
CA ALA A 318 3.76 -4.74 10.47
C ALA A 318 2.57 -3.77 10.59
N ALA A 319 1.52 -4.14 11.32
CA ALA A 319 0.34 -3.32 11.54
C ALA A 319 0.68 -2.02 12.28
N PHE A 320 1.49 -2.10 13.34
CA PHE A 320 1.97 -0.90 14.05
C PHE A 320 2.84 0.00 13.16
N ARG A 321 3.69 -0.57 12.30
CA ARG A 321 4.49 0.22 11.34
C ARG A 321 3.58 0.92 10.33
N ASN A 322 2.58 0.21 9.79
CA ASN A 322 1.58 0.79 8.88
C ASN A 322 0.80 1.93 9.54
N LEU A 323 0.38 1.75 10.80
CA LEU A 323 -0.29 2.78 11.59
C LEU A 323 0.61 4.00 11.79
N ALA A 324 1.85 3.81 12.22
CA ALA A 324 2.80 4.90 12.45
C ALA A 324 3.09 5.68 11.16
N ILE A 325 3.36 4.98 10.04
CA ILE A 325 3.56 5.60 8.72
C ILE A 325 2.33 6.41 8.33
N THR A 326 1.13 5.87 8.55
CA THR A 326 -0.13 6.54 8.25
C THR A 326 -0.29 7.80 9.10
N ALA A 327 -0.18 7.68 10.42
CA ALA A 327 -0.34 8.80 11.35
C ALA A 327 0.62 9.96 11.03
N LEU A 328 1.89 9.64 10.75
CA LEU A 328 2.90 10.62 10.37
C LEU A 328 2.58 11.34 9.05
N ARG A 329 2.03 10.63 8.06
CA ARG A 329 1.58 11.27 6.81
C ARG A 329 0.36 12.13 7.03
N LEU A 330 -0.56 11.66 7.86
CA LEU A 330 -1.77 12.40 8.17
C LEU A 330 -1.45 13.69 8.94
N SER A 331 -0.35 13.72 9.70
CA SER A 331 0.19 14.93 10.33
C SER A 331 1.11 15.78 9.44
N GLY A 332 1.28 15.42 8.16
CA GLY A 332 2.01 16.20 7.17
C GLY A 332 3.51 15.91 7.08
N ALA A 333 4.01 14.84 7.72
CA ALA A 333 5.42 14.47 7.63
C ALA A 333 5.80 14.03 6.20
N THR A 334 6.80 14.70 5.63
CA THR A 334 7.39 14.35 4.32
C THR A 334 8.59 13.41 4.44
N ASN A 335 9.21 13.34 5.62
CA ASN A 335 10.32 12.44 5.94
C ASN A 335 10.00 11.63 7.20
N ILE A 336 9.68 10.36 7.02
CA ILE A 336 9.27 9.46 8.11
C ILE A 336 10.41 9.27 9.12
N ALA A 337 11.65 9.06 8.68
CA ALA A 337 12.78 8.87 9.59
C ALA A 337 13.03 10.09 10.48
N ALA A 338 12.89 11.30 9.94
CA ALA A 338 12.98 12.54 10.74
C ALA A 338 11.82 12.65 11.74
N ALA A 339 10.61 12.29 11.33
CA ALA A 339 9.44 12.33 12.20
C ALA A 339 9.53 11.29 13.34
N LEU A 340 10.07 10.10 13.10
CA LEU A 340 10.33 9.13 14.18
C LEU A 340 11.31 9.69 15.21
N ARG A 341 12.42 10.30 14.77
CA ARG A 341 13.36 10.96 15.71
C ARG A 341 12.72 12.11 16.47
N HIS A 342 11.78 12.82 15.87
CA HIS A 342 11.01 13.85 16.56
C HIS A 342 10.14 13.23 17.68
N HIS A 343 9.45 12.13 17.42
CA HIS A 343 8.62 11.47 18.44
C HIS A 343 9.47 10.77 19.51
N ALA A 344 10.62 10.22 19.16
CA ALA A 344 11.55 9.57 20.11
C ALA A 344 12.09 10.51 21.20
N ARG A 345 12.04 11.83 21.00
CA ARG A 345 12.55 12.83 21.96
C ARG A 345 11.54 13.21 23.04
N ASP A 346 10.29 12.78 22.92
CA ASP A 346 9.21 13.20 23.81
C ASP A 346 8.03 12.20 23.72
N THR A 347 7.86 11.43 24.78
CA THR A 347 6.92 10.31 24.89
C THR A 347 5.45 10.76 24.94
N LEU A 348 5.17 12.07 25.09
CA LEU A 348 3.82 12.62 24.97
C LEU A 348 3.38 12.84 23.52
N ARG A 349 4.32 13.01 22.58
CA ARG A 349 4.00 13.26 21.16
C ARG A 349 3.22 12.13 20.49
N PRO A 350 3.53 10.84 20.74
CA PRO A 350 2.70 9.76 20.24
C PRO A 350 1.24 9.84 20.70
N LEU A 351 0.98 10.22 21.95
CA LEU A 351 -0.39 10.38 22.46
C LEU A 351 -1.13 11.48 21.70
N ALA A 352 -0.50 12.64 21.52
CA ALA A 352 -1.06 13.75 20.77
C ALA A 352 -1.34 13.37 19.30
N THR A 353 -0.39 12.70 18.64
CA THR A 353 -0.53 12.22 17.25
C THR A 353 -1.68 11.23 17.10
N TYR A 354 -1.85 10.32 18.06
CA TYR A 354 -2.96 9.35 18.05
C TYR A 354 -4.26 9.89 18.64
N LYS A 355 -4.26 11.10 19.19
CA LYS A 355 -5.38 11.74 19.90
C LYS A 355 -5.86 10.90 21.09
N ILE A 356 -4.92 10.32 21.82
CA ILE A 356 -5.16 9.61 23.09
C ILE A 356 -5.18 10.67 24.19
N THR A 357 -6.32 10.82 24.85
CA THR A 357 -6.57 11.77 25.94
C THR A 357 -6.47 11.12 27.29
#